data_AF-A0A957NE86-F1
#
_entry.id   AF-A0A957NE86-F1
#
_cell.length_a   1.000
_cell.length_b   1.000
_cell.length_c   1.000
_cell.angle_alpha   90.00
_cell.angle_beta   90.00
_cell.angle_gamma   90.00
#
_symmetry.space_group_name_H-M   'P 1'
#
loop_
_entity.id
_entity.type
_entity.pdbx_description
1 polymer ?
#
loop_
_entity_poly.entity_id
_entity_poly.type
_entity_poly.pdbx_seq_one_letter_code
_entity_poly.pdbx_strand_id
1 'polypeptide(L)'
;MVGWFKNDLAQINELVDYYDFSVNEQCFEYDECNTLFPFINNGKPVLNAEYSNKYVADESARHDLCTESVNNQFSTLILPLNLDDEFRFSCL
;
A
#
# COMPACT_ATOMS: atom_id res chain seq x y z
N MET A 1 10.56 -2.60 20.39
CA MET A 1 10.08 -1.35 19.77
C MET A 1 9.54 -1.76 18.42
N VAL A 2 8.37 -1.28 18.02
CA VAL A 2 7.81 -1.55 16.68
C VAL A 2 8.23 -0.41 15.76
N GLY A 3 8.80 -0.72 14.61
CA GLY A 3 9.27 0.24 13.60
C GLY A 3 8.62 0.01 12.23
N TRP A 4 8.39 1.09 11.50
CA TRP A 4 7.80 1.05 10.16
C TRP A 4 8.71 1.69 9.10
N PHE A 5 8.75 1.07 7.93
CA PHE A 5 9.43 1.58 6.75
C PHE A 5 8.45 2.40 5.90
N LYS A 6 8.87 3.56 5.38
CA LYS A 6 7.99 4.42 4.58
C LYS A 6 8.60 4.71 3.20
N ASN A 7 7.93 4.22 2.16
CA ASN A 7 8.25 4.43 0.74
C ASN A 7 9.67 3.96 0.38
N ASP A 8 10.68 4.85 0.34
CA ASP A 8 12.12 4.62 0.06
C ASP A 8 12.53 3.28 -0.62
N LEU A 9 11.86 2.92 -1.71
CA LEU A 9 11.79 1.54 -2.20
C LEU A 9 13.18 0.96 -2.56
N ALA A 10 14.12 1.83 -2.92
CA ALA A 10 15.49 1.47 -3.26
C ALA A 10 16.25 0.84 -2.07
N GLN A 11 15.92 1.17 -0.83
CA GLN A 11 16.60 0.67 0.37
C GLN A 11 15.95 -0.57 0.97
N ILE A 12 14.82 -1.05 0.43
CA ILE A 12 14.08 -2.19 1.00
C ILE A 12 14.96 -3.41 1.20
N ASN A 13 15.78 -3.77 0.21
CA ASN A 13 16.62 -4.97 0.29
C ASN A 13 17.67 -4.90 1.41
N GLU A 14 18.11 -3.69 1.79
CA GLU A 14 19.10 -3.49 2.86
C GLU A 14 18.43 -3.36 4.23
N LEU A 15 17.20 -2.85 4.26
CA LEU A 15 16.56 -2.41 5.49
C LEU A 15 15.36 -3.26 5.94
N VAL A 16 14.83 -4.15 5.09
CA VAL A 16 13.62 -4.94 5.38
C VAL A 16 13.69 -5.68 6.72
N ASP A 17 14.87 -6.16 7.12
CA ASP A 17 15.04 -6.91 8.38
C ASP A 17 14.89 -6.05 9.64
N TYR A 18 15.08 -4.73 9.53
CA TYR A 18 15.05 -3.81 10.66
C TYR A 18 13.66 -3.25 11.00
N TYR A 19 12.68 -3.44 10.12
CA TYR A 19 11.31 -2.93 10.27
C TYR A 19 10.31 -4.06 10.42
N ASP A 20 9.19 -3.79 11.08
CA ASP A 20 8.14 -4.79 11.32
C ASP A 20 7.12 -4.84 10.17
N PHE A 21 6.95 -3.71 9.46
CA PHE A 21 6.04 -3.57 8.32
C PHE A 21 6.43 -2.37 7.45
N SER A 22 5.85 -2.33 6.24
CA SER A 22 5.92 -1.18 5.35
C SER A 22 4.62 -0.37 5.39
N VAL A 23 4.74 0.94 5.43
CA VAL A 23 3.70 1.87 5.00
C VAL A 23 4.14 2.39 3.64
N ASN A 24 3.31 2.25 2.62
CA ASN A 24 3.60 2.76 1.29
C ASN A 24 2.46 3.67 0.80
N GLU A 25 2.79 4.62 -0.06
CA GLU A 25 1.82 5.45 -0.76
C GLU A 25 1.92 5.20 -2.26
N GLN A 26 0.76 4.99 -2.88
CA GLN A 26 0.57 5.06 -4.33
C GLN A 26 1.36 4.04 -5.17
N CYS A 27 1.63 2.84 -4.65
CA CYS A 27 2.37 1.86 -5.45
C CYS A 27 1.60 1.44 -6.71
N PHE A 28 0.25 1.46 -6.69
CA PHE A 28 -0.55 1.09 -7.86
C PHE A 28 -0.60 2.23 -8.88
N GLU A 29 -0.63 3.48 -8.43
CA GLU A 29 -0.56 4.65 -9.32
C GLU A 29 0.78 4.71 -10.07
N TYR A 30 1.88 4.35 -9.40
CA TYR A 30 3.24 4.42 -9.97
C TYR A 30 3.78 3.10 -10.55
N ASP A 31 3.02 2.01 -10.49
CA ASP A 31 3.45 0.66 -10.92
C ASP A 31 4.71 0.16 -10.17
N GLU A 32 4.75 0.43 -8.86
CA GLU A 32 5.91 0.15 -8.00
C GLU A 32 5.64 -0.95 -6.96
N CYS A 33 4.43 -1.53 -6.93
CA CYS A 33 4.03 -2.50 -5.88
C CYS A 33 4.95 -3.72 -5.79
N ASN A 34 5.55 -4.14 -6.90
CA ASN A 34 6.46 -5.28 -6.95
C ASN A 34 7.68 -5.10 -6.03
N THR A 35 8.12 -3.87 -5.80
CA THR A 35 9.28 -3.56 -4.94
C THR A 35 9.01 -3.81 -3.46
N LEU A 36 7.74 -3.93 -3.06
CA LEU A 36 7.31 -4.16 -1.67
C LEU A 36 7.21 -5.65 -1.31
N PHE A 37 7.27 -6.57 -2.29
CA PHE A 37 7.23 -8.01 -2.02
C PHE A 37 8.29 -8.54 -1.05
N PRO A 38 9.49 -7.95 -0.90
CA PRO A 38 10.40 -8.37 0.16
C PRO A 38 9.78 -8.31 1.57
N PHE A 39 8.88 -7.37 1.87
CA PHE A 39 8.16 -7.38 3.15
C PHE A 39 7.24 -8.60 3.27
N ILE A 40 6.39 -8.84 2.26
CA ILE A 40 5.48 -9.99 2.25
C ILE A 40 6.24 -11.32 2.31
N ASN A 41 7.32 -11.46 1.55
CA ASN A 41 8.16 -12.66 1.54
C ASN A 41 8.85 -12.92 2.90
N ASN A 42 9.06 -11.88 3.70
CA ASN A 42 9.53 -11.98 5.09
C ASN A 42 8.39 -12.10 6.12
N GLY A 43 7.14 -12.30 5.67
CA GLY A 43 5.97 -12.38 6.54
C GLY A 43 5.60 -11.06 7.21
N LYS A 44 6.03 -9.93 6.63
CA LYS A 44 5.83 -8.58 7.17
C LYS A 44 4.72 -7.86 6.40
N PRO A 45 3.76 -7.21 7.09
CA PRO A 45 2.68 -6.50 6.42
C PRO A 45 3.15 -5.36 5.51
N VAL A 46 2.35 -5.10 4.48
CA VAL A 46 2.43 -3.90 3.64
C VAL A 46 1.11 -3.16 3.75
N LEU A 47 1.16 -1.94 4.29
CA LEU A 47 0.03 -1.03 4.44
C LEU A 47 0.14 0.03 3.33
N ASN A 48 -0.70 -0.06 2.29
CA ASN A 48 -0.65 0.87 1.16
C ASN A 48 -1.78 1.91 1.23
N ALA A 49 -1.50 3.14 0.82
CA ALA A 49 -2.49 4.20 0.68
C ALA A 49 -2.54 4.69 -0.77
N GLU A 50 -3.74 4.71 -1.36
CA GLU A 50 -4.01 5.25 -2.69
C GLU A 50 -4.85 6.53 -2.60
N TYR A 51 -4.54 7.50 -3.46
CA TYR A 51 -5.19 8.84 -3.43
C TYR A 51 -5.86 9.23 -4.74
N SER A 52 -5.73 8.39 -5.78
CA SER A 52 -6.24 8.70 -7.11
C SER A 52 -7.77 8.78 -7.11
N ASN A 53 -8.32 9.91 -7.57
CA ASN A 53 -9.77 10.11 -7.66
C ASN A 53 -10.45 9.09 -8.58
N LYS A 54 -9.68 8.40 -9.44
CA LYS A 54 -10.14 7.25 -10.24
C LYS A 54 -10.85 6.20 -9.36
N TYR A 55 -10.27 5.85 -8.22
CA TYR A 55 -10.81 4.81 -7.34
C TYR A 55 -11.98 5.30 -6.48
N VAL A 56 -12.19 6.61 -6.39
CA VAL A 56 -13.36 7.21 -5.73
C VAL A 56 -14.54 7.25 -6.70
N ALA A 57 -14.30 7.75 -7.91
CA ALA A 57 -15.33 7.97 -8.92
C ALA A 57 -15.78 6.70 -9.64
N ASP A 58 -14.94 5.68 -9.74
CA ASP A 58 -15.22 4.43 -10.46
C ASP A 58 -15.14 3.23 -9.50
N GLU A 59 -16.31 2.63 -9.23
CA GLU A 59 -16.42 1.45 -8.37
C GLU A 59 -15.81 0.19 -8.99
N SER A 60 -15.85 0.04 -10.31
CA SER A 60 -15.21 -1.10 -10.99
C SER A 60 -13.70 -0.99 -10.86
N ALA A 61 -13.13 0.20 -11.11
CA ALA A 61 -11.70 0.43 -10.94
C ALA A 61 -11.24 0.21 -9.50
N ARG A 62 -12.06 0.61 -8.51
CA ARG A 62 -11.81 0.33 -7.10
C ARG A 62 -11.88 -1.16 -6.79
N HIS A 63 -12.84 -1.88 -7.36
CA HIS A 63 -12.96 -3.33 -7.17
C HIS A 63 -11.71 -4.05 -7.68
N ASP A 64 -11.26 -3.72 -8.90
CA ASP A 64 -10.06 -4.30 -9.50
C ASP A 64 -8.81 -4.03 -8.65
N LEU A 65 -8.62 -2.79 -8.18
CA LEU A 65 -7.55 -2.43 -7.23
C LEU A 65 -7.62 -3.28 -5.96
N CYS A 66 -8.80 -3.40 -5.35
CA CYS A 66 -8.95 -4.16 -4.11
C CYS A 66 -8.64 -5.65 -4.32
N THR A 67 -9.08 -6.24 -5.43
CA THR A 67 -8.75 -7.62 -5.79
C THR A 67 -7.26 -7.81 -5.94
N GLU A 68 -6.57 -6.91 -6.64
CA GLU A 68 -5.12 -6.98 -6.82
C GLU A 68 -4.36 -6.79 -5.49
N SER A 69 -4.76 -5.81 -4.67
CA SER A 69 -4.20 -5.59 -3.33
C SER A 69 -4.26 -6.84 -2.46
N VAL A 70 -5.42 -7.48 -2.38
CA VAL A 70 -5.60 -8.69 -1.56
C VAL A 70 -4.77 -9.85 -2.13
N ASN A 71 -4.71 -10.01 -3.45
CA ASN A 71 -3.88 -11.03 -4.08
C ASN A 71 -2.37 -10.82 -3.79
N ASN A 72 -1.93 -9.56 -3.68
CA ASN A 72 -0.56 -9.21 -3.28
C ASN A 72 -0.32 -9.31 -1.76
N GLN A 73 -1.33 -9.66 -0.96
CA GLN A 73 -1.31 -9.66 0.51
C GLN A 73 -1.09 -8.28 1.13
N PHE A 74 -1.48 -7.22 0.43
CA PHE A 74 -1.39 -5.84 0.92
C PHE A 74 -2.71 -5.42 1.58
N SER A 75 -2.61 -4.60 2.62
CA SER A 75 -3.75 -3.88 3.20
C SER A 75 -3.81 -2.48 2.61
N THR A 76 -4.73 -2.24 1.68
CA THR A 76 -4.82 -0.94 0.97
C THR A 76 -6.01 -0.12 1.47
N LEU A 77 -5.77 1.17 1.71
CA LEU A 77 -6.81 2.17 1.90
C LEU A 77 -6.81 3.15 0.73
N ILE A 78 -8.00 3.53 0.27
CA ILE A 78 -8.18 4.68 -0.63
C ILE A 78 -8.64 5.86 0.22
N LEU A 79 -7.85 6.93 0.24
CA LEU A 79 -7.99 8.06 1.16
C LEU A 79 -7.92 9.40 0.41
N PRO A 80 -8.41 10.50 0.99
CA PRO A 80 -8.09 11.84 0.49
C PRO A 80 -6.60 12.13 0.69
N LEU A 81 -6.00 12.87 -0.24
CA LEU A 81 -4.58 13.26 -0.15
C LEU A 81 -4.26 14.07 1.12
N ASN A 82 -5.24 14.83 1.64
CA ASN A 82 -5.10 15.58 2.88
C ASN A 82 -5.14 14.71 4.15
N LEU A 83 -5.50 13.42 4.01
CA LEU A 83 -5.64 12.46 5.12
C LEU A 83 -6.62 12.96 6.21
N ASP A 84 -7.69 13.64 5.79
CA ASP A 84 -8.70 14.27 6.64
C ASP A 84 -10.00 13.45 6.80
N ASP A 85 -10.00 12.21 6.28
CA ASP A 85 -11.09 11.25 6.39
C ASP A 85 -12.40 11.69 5.70
N GLU A 86 -12.34 12.62 4.74
CA GLU A 86 -13.50 13.01 3.90
C GLU A 86 -14.13 11.77 3.22
N PHE A 87 -13.30 10.80 2.85
CA PHE A 87 -13.73 9.47 2.47
C PHE A 87 -12.69 8.43 2.91
N ARG A 88 -13.14 7.17 2.97
CA ARG A 88 -12.30 6.02 3.28
C ARG A 88 -12.88 4.76 2.65
N PHE A 89 -12.15 4.17 1.72
CA PHE A 89 -12.44 2.82 1.23
C PHE A 89 -11.34 1.87 1.67
N SER A 90 -11.75 0.66 2.09
CA SER A 90 -10.84 -0.35 2.64
C SER A 90 -10.84 -1.59 1.75
N CYS A 91 -9.65 -2.00 1.31
CA CYS A 91 -9.41 -3.25 0.61
C CYS A 91 -8.69 -4.21 1.58
N LEU A 92 -9.47 -4.97 2.35
CA LEU A 92 -9.00 -6.00 3.30
C LEU A 92 -9.64 -7.34 2.99
#